data_AF-A0A6C0EJ91-F1
#
_entry.id   AF-A0A6C0EJ91-F1
#
_cell.length_a   1.000
_cell.length_b   1.000
_cell.length_c   1.000
_cell.angle_alpha   90.00
_cell.angle_beta   90.00
_cell.angle_gamma   90.00
#
_symmetry.space_group_name_H-M   'P 1'
#
loop_
_entity.id
_entity.type
_entity.pdbx_description
1 polymer ?
#
loop_
_entity_poly.entity_id
_entity_poly.type
_entity_poly.pdbx_seq_one_letter_code
_entity_poly.pdbx_strand_id
1 'polypeptide(L)'
;MLFRIDMKLVNAMHIFIIGSLLAIIGFLREKSPKQLFYAVGLMGLAIFFLVPMPDFSLFLRNFVRWSHYLFIMPILLYASYIGVQSKKLDSNVYDIYLWTGLFIIAYHAFKLVKRIMQQPKL
;
A
#
# COMPACT_ATOMS: atom_id res chain seq x y z
N MET A 1 15.39 7.66 -3.85
CA MET A 1 14.75 6.90 -4.94
C MET A 1 15.86 6.32 -5.78
N LEU A 2 15.98 4.99 -5.84
CA LEU A 2 16.89 4.36 -6.80
C LEU A 2 16.27 4.30 -8.21
N PHE A 3 14.94 4.24 -8.32
CA PHE A 3 14.22 4.08 -9.59
C PHE A 3 13.05 5.06 -9.76
N ARG A 4 13.00 5.82 -10.87
CA ARG A 4 11.91 6.75 -11.17
C ARG A 4 10.78 6.01 -11.87
N ILE A 5 9.63 5.90 -11.21
CA ILE A 5 8.46 5.21 -11.74
C ILE A 5 7.37 6.21 -12.12
N ASP A 6 6.72 5.97 -13.25
CA ASP A 6 5.57 6.76 -13.68
C ASP A 6 4.43 6.69 -12.67
N MET A 7 3.76 7.82 -12.44
CA MET A 7 2.70 7.91 -11.45
C MET A 7 1.49 7.06 -11.80
N LYS A 8 1.24 6.71 -13.08
CA LYS A 8 0.17 5.75 -13.41
C LYS A 8 0.53 4.37 -12.92
N LEU A 9 1.76 3.92 -13.16
CA LEU A 9 2.25 2.63 -12.67
C LEU A 9 2.22 2.59 -11.14
N VAL A 10 2.61 3.66 -10.46
CA VAL A 10 2.47 3.76 -8.98
C VAL A 10 1.02 3.53 -8.55
N ASN A 11 0.02 4.17 -9.17
CA ASN A 11 -1.38 3.91 -8.78
C ASN A 11 -1.80 2.48 -9.11
N ALA A 12 -1.37 1.93 -10.25
CA ALA A 12 -1.68 0.56 -10.63
C ALA A 12 -1.13 -0.44 -9.59
N MET A 13 0.10 -0.24 -9.11
CA MET A 13 0.67 -1.03 -8.01
C MET A 13 -0.15 -0.92 -6.72
N HIS A 14 -0.63 0.28 -6.38
CA HIS A 14 -1.48 0.45 -5.20
C HIS A 14 -2.81 -0.31 -5.35
N ILE A 15 -3.39 -0.32 -6.55
CA ILE A 15 -4.65 -1.02 -6.82
C ILE A 15 -4.45 -2.54 -6.78
N PHE A 16 -3.59 -3.05 -7.67
CA PHE A 16 -3.49 -4.48 -7.97
C PHE A 16 -2.55 -5.26 -7.05
N ILE A 17 -1.68 -4.57 -6.31
CA ILE A 17 -0.73 -5.21 -5.40
C ILE A 17 -1.11 -4.88 -3.96
N ILE A 18 -0.90 -3.66 -3.50
CA ILE A 18 -1.06 -3.32 -2.07
C ILE A 18 -2.53 -3.41 -1.64
N GLY A 19 -3.44 -2.77 -2.37
CA GLY A 19 -4.86 -2.72 -2.07
C GLY A 19 -5.51 -4.10 -2.16
N SER A 20 -5.28 -4.83 -3.25
CA SER A 20 -5.74 -6.22 -3.40
C SER A 20 -5.19 -7.14 -2.31
N LEU A 21 -3.91 -7.04 -1.98
CA LEU A 21 -3.30 -7.88 -0.94
C LEU A 21 -3.96 -7.68 0.43
N LEU A 22 -4.15 -6.42 0.86
CA LEU A 22 -4.81 -6.12 2.13
C LEU A 22 -6.28 -6.55 2.11
N ALA A 23 -6.99 -6.31 1.00
CA ALA A 23 -8.38 -6.74 0.86
C ALA A 23 -8.54 -8.27 0.93
N ILE A 24 -7.65 -9.03 0.28
CA ILE A 24 -7.66 -10.49 0.32
C ILE A 24 -7.38 -11.00 1.74
N ILE A 25 -6.39 -10.44 2.45
CA ILE A 25 -6.10 -10.81 3.84
C ILE A 25 -7.33 -10.55 4.73
N GLY A 26 -7.93 -9.37 4.60
CA GLY A 26 -9.12 -9.01 5.36
C GLY A 26 -10.34 -9.90 5.05
N PHE A 27 -10.50 -10.32 3.79
CA PHE A 27 -11.58 -11.21 3.35
C PHE A 27 -11.38 -12.66 3.82
N LEU A 28 -10.17 -13.21 3.65
CA LEU A 28 -9.86 -14.59 4.05
C LEU A 28 -9.75 -14.74 5.57
N ARG A 29 -9.48 -13.65 6.30
CA ARG A 29 -9.34 -13.62 7.76
C ARG A 29 -8.31 -14.66 8.23
N GLU A 30 -8.69 -15.52 9.18
CA GLU A 30 -7.85 -16.60 9.72
C GLU A 30 -7.40 -17.63 8.67
N LYS A 31 -8.05 -17.68 7.51
CA LYS A 31 -7.66 -18.58 6.40
C LYS A 31 -6.55 -17.98 5.52
N SER A 32 -6.08 -16.76 5.82
CA SER A 32 -5.02 -16.10 5.07
C SER A 32 -3.71 -16.88 5.18
N PRO A 33 -3.13 -17.35 4.06
CA PRO A 33 -1.86 -18.05 4.11
C PRO A 33 -0.71 -17.10 4.46
N LYS A 34 0.32 -17.61 5.15
CA LYS A 34 1.47 -16.80 5.63
C LYS A 34 2.19 -16.02 4.52
N GLN A 35 2.15 -16.55 3.31
CA GLN A 35 2.70 -15.93 2.10
C GLN A 35 2.12 -14.54 1.83
N LEU A 36 0.84 -14.30 2.14
CA LEU A 36 0.24 -12.98 1.99
C LEU A 36 0.86 -11.98 2.96
N PHE A 37 1.12 -12.38 4.21
CA PHE A 37 1.79 -11.53 5.18
C PHE A 37 3.25 -11.24 4.81
N TYR A 38 3.99 -12.23 4.28
CA TYR A 38 5.32 -11.98 3.72
C TYR A 38 5.28 -10.98 2.56
N ALA A 39 4.27 -11.08 1.68
CA ALA A 39 4.08 -10.10 0.61
C ALA A 39 3.81 -8.69 1.15
N VAL A 40 3.05 -8.55 2.25
CA VAL A 40 2.83 -7.26 2.92
C VAL A 40 4.16 -6.68 3.43
N GLY A 41 4.98 -7.52 4.05
CA GLY A 41 6.32 -7.12 4.52
C GLY A 41 7.23 -6.68 3.38
N LEU A 42 7.22 -7.41 2.27
CA LEU A 42 7.96 -7.06 1.06
C LEU A 42 7.49 -5.70 0.50
N MET A 43 6.19 -5.42 0.51
CA MET A 43 5.66 -4.10 0.10
C MET A 43 6.09 -2.98 1.05
N GLY A 44 6.16 -3.26 2.36
CA GLY A 44 6.74 -2.35 3.34
C GLY A 44 8.20 -2.02 3.01
N LEU A 45 9.04 -3.02 2.75
CA LEU A 45 10.43 -2.82 2.35
C LEU A 45 10.58 -2.12 1.00
N ALA A 46 9.68 -2.39 0.05
CA ALA A 46 9.69 -1.75 -1.27
C ALA A 46 9.55 -0.22 -1.19
N ILE A 47 8.92 0.32 -0.14
CA ILE A 47 8.82 1.78 0.06
C ILE A 47 10.20 2.42 0.09
N PHE A 48 11.19 1.80 0.72
CA PHE A 48 12.56 2.32 0.78
C PHE A 48 13.16 2.54 -0.61
N PHE A 49 12.88 1.64 -1.56
CA PHE A 49 13.43 1.67 -2.91
C PHE A 49 12.62 2.54 -3.87
N LEU A 50 11.29 2.53 -3.71
CA LEU A 50 10.34 3.07 -4.69
C LEU A 50 9.81 4.46 -4.35
N VAL A 51 9.76 4.83 -3.07
CA VAL A 51 9.33 6.17 -2.66
C VAL A 51 10.55 7.09 -2.58
N PRO A 52 10.52 8.30 -3.15
CA PRO A 52 11.60 9.25 -2.95
C PRO A 52 11.68 9.71 -1.49
N MET A 53 12.90 9.83 -0.97
CA MET A 53 13.14 10.38 0.36
C MET A 53 12.49 11.77 0.43
N PRO A 54 11.69 12.05 1.47
CA PRO A 54 11.13 13.37 1.65
C PRO A 54 12.23 14.39 1.98
N ASP A 55 12.02 15.62 1.55
CA ASP A 55 12.79 16.79 2.02
C ASP A 55 12.00 17.50 3.13
N PHE A 56 12.38 18.71 3.53
CA PHE A 56 11.64 19.49 4.54
C PHE A 56 10.60 20.45 3.94
N SER A 57 10.29 20.33 2.63
CA SER A 57 9.28 21.17 2.00
C SER A 57 7.87 20.80 2.48
N LEU A 58 6.99 21.80 2.62
CA LEU A 58 5.59 21.61 3.04
C LEU A 58 4.65 21.29 1.86
N PHE A 59 5.19 20.88 0.71
CA PHE A 59 4.37 20.55 -0.44
C PHE A 59 3.60 19.25 -0.21
N LEU A 60 2.36 19.15 -0.71
CA LEU A 60 1.50 17.98 -0.49
C LEU A 60 2.16 16.66 -0.92
N ARG A 61 2.94 16.68 -2.02
CA ARG A 61 3.69 15.48 -2.47
C ARG A 61 4.74 15.05 -1.45
N ASN A 62 5.35 16.00 -0.76
CA ASN A 62 6.36 15.71 0.25
C ASN A 62 5.72 15.20 1.54
N PHE A 63 4.56 15.73 1.93
CA PHE A 63 3.74 15.15 3.00
C PHE A 63 3.37 13.68 2.73
N VAL A 64 2.98 13.35 1.48
CA VAL A 64 2.73 11.96 1.08
C VAL A 64 4.00 11.11 1.21
N ARG A 65 5.19 11.61 0.86
CA ARG A 65 6.45 10.87 1.05
C ARG A 65 6.72 10.63 2.53
N TRP A 66 6.62 11.67 3.36
CA TRP A 66 6.77 11.56 4.82
C TRP A 66 5.83 10.51 5.40
N SER A 67 4.55 10.49 4.98
CA SER A 67 3.60 9.51 5.51
C SER A 67 3.96 8.06 5.14
N HIS A 68 4.59 7.83 3.98
CA HIS A 68 5.07 6.51 3.61
C HIS A 68 6.17 6.01 4.55
N TYR A 69 7.13 6.87 4.90
CA TYR A 69 8.26 6.49 5.75
C TYR A 69 7.89 6.41 7.24
N LEU A 70 7.09 7.36 7.74
CA LEU A 70 6.78 7.45 9.17
C LEU A 70 5.64 6.54 9.61
N PHE A 71 4.70 6.24 8.70
CA PHE A 71 3.50 5.48 9.07
C PHE A 71 3.32 4.24 8.22
N ILE A 72 3.21 4.37 6.89
CA ILE A 72 2.81 3.24 6.04
C ILE A 72 3.84 2.11 6.10
N MET A 73 5.13 2.40 5.94
CA MET A 73 6.19 1.38 5.99
C MET A 73 6.23 0.68 7.35
N PRO A 74 6.33 1.37 8.50
CA PRO A 74 6.27 0.72 9.81
C PRO A 74 5.01 -0.13 10.03
N ILE A 75 3.83 0.38 9.62
CA ILE A 75 2.56 -0.33 9.77
C ILE A 75 2.54 -1.61 8.93
N LEU A 76 2.98 -1.57 7.67
CA LEU A 76 3.04 -2.76 6.81
C LEU A 76 4.04 -3.79 7.33
N LEU A 77 5.22 -3.35 7.80
CA LEU A 77 6.21 -4.25 8.39
C LEU A 77 5.69 -4.89 9.68
N TYR A 78 5.02 -4.12 10.53
CA TYR A 78 4.39 -4.63 11.75
C TYR A 78 3.24 -5.60 11.42
N ALA A 79 2.38 -5.27 10.46
CA ALA A 79 1.30 -6.11 9.94
C ALA A 79 1.82 -7.47 9.44
N SER A 80 2.93 -7.45 8.69
CA SER A 80 3.63 -8.65 8.25
C SER A 80 4.13 -9.47 9.43
N TYR A 81 4.81 -8.83 10.40
CA TYR A 81 5.35 -9.51 11.57
C TYR A 81 4.26 -10.21 12.38
N ILE A 82 3.20 -9.49 12.74
CA ILE A 82 2.10 -10.06 13.53
C ILE A 82 1.36 -11.14 12.74
N GLY A 83 1.18 -11.00 11.43
CA GLY A 83 0.48 -12.02 10.63
C GLY A 83 1.28 -13.31 10.45
N VAL A 84 2.62 -13.23 10.45
CA VAL A 84 3.50 -14.41 10.37
C VAL A 84 3.59 -15.14 11.71
N GLN A 85 3.67 -14.39 12.81
CA GLN A 85 3.87 -14.93 14.16
C GLN A 85 2.58 -15.31 14.87
N SER A 86 1.51 -14.54 14.68
CA SER A 86 0.24 -14.77 15.39
C SER A 86 -0.48 -15.98 14.80
N LYS A 87 -0.95 -16.87 15.67
CA LYS A 87 -1.81 -17.98 15.26
C LYS A 87 -3.21 -17.50 14.87
N LYS A 88 -3.68 -16.38 15.45
CA LYS A 88 -4.93 -15.68 15.14
C LYS A 88 -4.78 -14.19 15.44
N LEU A 89 -5.23 -13.34 14.53
CA LEU A 89 -5.37 -11.90 14.77
C LEU A 89 -6.79 -11.60 15.26
N ASP A 90 -6.96 -10.50 15.98
CA ASP A 90 -8.28 -10.00 16.38
C ASP A 90 -9.16 -9.74 15.14
N SER A 91 -10.47 -10.02 15.23
CA SER A 91 -11.39 -9.88 14.09
C SER A 91 -11.38 -8.46 13.51
N ASN A 92 -11.26 -7.44 14.36
CA ASN A 92 -11.24 -6.05 13.93
C ASN A 92 -9.98 -5.73 13.10
N VAL A 93 -8.87 -6.44 13.32
CA VAL A 93 -7.64 -6.26 12.53
C VAL A 93 -7.88 -6.71 11.08
N TYR A 94 -8.63 -7.79 10.87
CA TYR A 94 -9.01 -8.21 9.52
C TYR A 94 -9.97 -7.21 8.85
N ASP A 95 -10.90 -6.65 9.61
CA ASP A 95 -11.80 -5.61 9.08
C ASP A 95 -11.00 -4.35 8.68
N ILE A 96 -10.01 -3.95 9.49
CA ILE A 96 -9.08 -2.87 9.15
C ILE A 96 -8.32 -3.18 7.86
N TYR A 97 -7.80 -4.40 7.68
CA TYR A 97 -7.14 -4.78 6.42
C TYR A 97 -8.09 -4.71 5.22
N LEU A 98 -9.31 -5.24 5.36
CA LEU A 98 -10.30 -5.25 4.28
C LEU A 98 -10.65 -3.83 3.85
N TRP A 99 -11.05 -2.99 4.80
CA TRP A 99 -11.48 -1.62 4.50
C TRP A 99 -10.33 -0.75 4.01
N THR A 100 -9.12 -0.93 4.57
CA THR A 100 -7.92 -0.23 4.08
C THR A 100 -7.60 -0.63 2.64
N GLY A 101 -7.66 -1.93 2.33
CA GLY A 101 -7.43 -2.43 0.97
C GLY A 101 -8.42 -1.86 -0.04
N LEU A 102 -9.72 -1.91 0.29
CA LEU A 102 -10.79 -1.36 -0.55
C LEU A 102 -10.66 0.16 -0.74
N PHE A 103 -10.32 0.89 0.33
CA PHE A 103 -10.08 2.34 0.25
C PHE A 103 -8.90 2.67 -0.67
N ILE A 104 -7.78 1.96 -0.54
CA ILE A 104 -6.60 2.14 -1.41
C ILE A 104 -6.98 1.88 -2.86
N ILE A 105 -7.70 0.79 -3.14
CA ILE A 105 -8.20 0.47 -4.49
C ILE A 105 -9.03 1.62 -5.04
N ALA A 106 -10.06 2.07 -4.30
CA ALA A 106 -10.97 3.11 -4.77
C ALA A 106 -10.24 4.45 -5.01
N TYR A 107 -9.44 4.91 -4.05
CA TYR A 107 -8.72 6.17 -4.14
C TYR A 107 -7.72 6.18 -5.30
N HIS A 108 -6.95 5.10 -5.48
CA HIS A 108 -5.95 5.02 -6.53
C HIS A 108 -6.57 4.73 -7.90
N ALA A 109 -7.68 4.00 -7.99
CA ALA A 109 -8.43 3.81 -9.23
C ALA A 109 -8.96 5.16 -9.75
N PHE A 110 -9.61 5.94 -8.88
CA PHE A 110 -10.06 7.30 -9.23
C PHE A 110 -8.90 8.17 -9.75
N LYS A 111 -7.76 8.17 -9.05
CA LYS A 111 -6.57 8.92 -9.45
C LYS A 111 -5.89 8.40 -10.72
N LEU A 112 -6.00 7.11 -11.02
CA LEU A 112 -5.49 6.52 -12.25
C LEU A 112 -6.36 6.95 -13.44
N VAL A 113 -7.68 6.80 -13.33
CA VAL A 113 -8.64 7.22 -14.35
C VAL A 113 -8.48 8.70 -14.68
N LYS A 114 -8.44 9.57 -13.66
CA LYS A 114 -8.21 11.01 -13.85
C LYS A 114 -6.95 11.30 -14.66
N ARG A 115 -5.84 10.61 -14.37
CA ARG A 115 -4.57 10.79 -15.09
C ARG A 115 -4.61 10.27 -16.51
N ILE A 116 -5.35 9.20 -16.79
CA ILE A 116 -5.52 8.69 -18.15
C ILE A 116 -6.37 9.66 -18.98
N MET A 117 -7.46 10.17 -18.42
CA MET A 117 -8.38 11.08 -19.13
C MET A 117 -7.78 12.48 -19.38
N GLN A 118 -6.89 12.95 -18.50
CA GLN A 118 -6.27 14.27 -18.63
C GLN A 118 -5.02 14.29 -19.52
N GLN A 119 -4.63 13.15 -20.12
CA GLN A 119 -3.55 13.16 -21.09
C GLN A 119 -4.03 13.73 -22.42
N PRO A 120 -3.25 14.62 -23.05
CA PRO A 120 -3.56 15.05 -24.41
C PRO A 120 -3.63 13.81 -25.30
N LYS A 121 -4.72 13.69 -26.06
CA LYS A 121 -4.81 12.69 -27.12
C LYS A 121 -3.76 13.07 -28.16
N LEU A 122 -2.84 12.14 -28.44
CA LEU A 122 -1.86 12.25 -29.51
C LEU A 122 -2.57 12.44 -30.86
#